data_AF-A0A921QLX6-F1
#
_entry.id   AF-A0A921QLX6-F1
#
_cell.length_a   1.000
_cell.length_b   1.000
_cell.length_c   1.000
_cell.angle_alpha   90.00
_cell.angle_beta   90.00
_cell.angle_gamma   90.00
#
_symmetry.space_group_name_H-M   'P 1'
#
loop_
_entity.id
_entity.type
_entity.pdbx_description
1 polymer ?
#
loop_
_entity_poly.entity_id
_entity_poly.type
_entity_poly.pdbx_seq_one_letter_code
_entity_poly.pdbx_strand_id
1 'polypeptide(L)'
;MHHRPFAVAAACDDDDDHISLPRDDIATQSKVIASRCSTWAEMGTHTFEIVGYSLNKGMGIGNFIESAIFTVDRHSWVIRFYPDGATEGTRMFASVALVLMDEGAEVRAS
;
A
#
# COMPACT_ATOMS: atom_id res chain seq x y z
N MET A 1 -10.56 -26.93 -24.90
CA MET A 1 -9.58 -26.05 -24.22
C MET A 1 -9.77 -26.26 -22.73
N HIS A 2 -8.74 -26.70 -21.99
CA HIS A 2 -8.86 -27.01 -20.56
C HIS A 2 -8.37 -25.83 -19.72
N HIS A 3 -9.23 -25.29 -18.87
CA HIS A 3 -8.80 -24.34 -17.83
C HIS A 3 -7.93 -25.10 -16.82
N ARG A 4 -6.65 -24.71 -16.72
CA ARG A 4 -5.79 -25.14 -15.61
C ARG A 4 -6.04 -24.21 -14.44
N PRO A 5 -6.44 -24.68 -13.25
CA PRO A 5 -6.42 -23.84 -12.06
C PRO A 5 -4.97 -23.50 -11.73
N PHE A 6 -4.71 -22.25 -11.33
CA PHE A 6 -3.44 -21.89 -10.69
C PHE A 6 -3.44 -22.50 -9.28
N ALA A 7 -2.58 -23.51 -9.08
CA ALA A 7 -2.28 -23.98 -7.74
C ALA A 7 -1.31 -22.99 -7.08
N VAL A 8 -1.77 -22.27 -6.06
CA VAL A 8 -0.86 -21.68 -5.07
C VAL A 8 -0.41 -22.82 -4.17
N ALA A 9 0.89 -23.07 -4.11
CA ALA A 9 1.45 -24.09 -3.25
C ALA A 9 1.33 -23.64 -1.78
N ALA A 10 0.44 -24.28 -1.03
CA ALA A 10 0.56 -24.30 0.43
C ALA A 10 1.67 -25.29 0.78
N ALA A 11 2.72 -24.83 1.46
CA ALA A 11 3.67 -25.73 2.10
C ALA A 11 2.98 -26.37 3.32
N CYS A 12 3.17 -27.66 3.51
CA CYS A 12 2.58 -28.42 4.60
C CYS A 12 3.40 -28.26 5.88
N ASP A 13 2.72 -28.09 7.00
CA ASP A 13 3.19 -28.54 8.31
C ASP A 13 2.17 -29.59 8.78
N ASP A 14 2.59 -30.86 8.83
CA ASP A 14 1.82 -31.97 9.38
C ASP A 14 2.22 -32.14 10.86
N ASP A 15 1.43 -31.56 11.77
CA ASP A 15 1.58 -31.79 13.22
C ASP A 15 1.07 -33.21 13.58
N ASP A 16 2.02 -34.14 13.70
CA ASP A 16 1.80 -35.54 14.10
C ASP A 16 1.67 -35.66 15.64
N ASP A 17 0.45 -35.43 16.13
CA ASP A 17 0.13 -35.55 17.56
C ASP A 17 -0.37 -36.97 17.93
N HIS A 18 0.46 -37.67 18.71
CA HIS A 18 0.37 -39.09 19.00
C HIS A 18 -0.79 -39.45 19.95
N ILE A 19 -1.97 -39.82 19.41
CA ILE A 19 -3.16 -40.16 20.19
C ILE A 19 -2.92 -41.32 21.18
N SER A 20 -3.30 -41.10 22.44
CA SER A 20 -3.49 -42.15 23.46
C SER A 20 -4.97 -42.22 23.85
N LEU A 21 -5.58 -43.41 23.73
CA LEU A 21 -7.01 -43.62 24.03
C LEU A 21 -7.25 -43.88 25.52
N PRO A 22 -8.39 -43.39 26.08
CA PRO A 22 -9.40 -44.39 26.48
C PRO A 22 -10.88 -43.97 26.29
N ARG A 23 -11.66 -44.98 25.86
CA ARG A 23 -13.08 -45.30 26.17
C ARG A 23 -14.18 -44.21 26.21
N ASP A 24 -15.16 -44.45 25.34
CA ASP A 24 -16.60 -44.36 25.58
C ASP A 24 -17.22 -43.01 25.96
N ASP A 25 -17.19 -42.07 25.02
CA ASP A 25 -18.30 -41.10 24.82
C ASP A 25 -18.39 -40.72 23.33
N ILE A 26 -19.58 -40.87 22.72
CA ILE A 26 -19.80 -40.53 21.29
C ILE A 26 -20.04 -39.02 21.17
N ALA A 27 -18.97 -38.24 21.38
CA ALA A 27 -18.92 -36.86 20.96
C ALA A 27 -18.59 -36.81 19.45
N THR A 28 -19.51 -36.30 18.64
CA THR A 28 -19.25 -36.02 17.21
C THR A 28 -18.15 -34.98 17.09
N GLN A 29 -16.91 -35.44 16.90
CA GLN A 29 -15.74 -34.56 16.80
C GLN A 29 -15.74 -33.83 15.45
N SER A 30 -16.26 -32.61 15.45
CA SER A 30 -16.21 -31.70 14.30
C SER A 30 -14.78 -31.20 14.08
N LYS A 31 -14.13 -31.67 13.00
CA LYS A 31 -12.83 -31.13 12.57
C LYS A 31 -13.00 -29.68 12.11
N VAL A 32 -12.58 -28.74 12.95
CA VAL A 32 -12.53 -27.31 12.59
C VAL A 32 -11.39 -27.10 11.60
N ILE A 33 -11.71 -26.64 10.40
CA ILE A 33 -10.73 -26.18 9.41
C ILE A 33 -10.79 -24.66 9.40
N ALA A 34 -9.78 -24.02 9.98
CA ALA A 34 -9.60 -22.58 9.94
C ALA A 34 -8.62 -22.20 8.82
N SER A 35 -8.80 -21.02 8.22
CA SER A 35 -7.79 -20.38 7.39
C SER A 35 -7.68 -18.91 7.78
N ARG A 36 -6.48 -18.34 7.64
CA ARG A 36 -6.21 -16.94 7.98
C ARG A 36 -5.58 -16.25 6.78
N CYS A 37 -6.27 -15.25 6.23
CA CYS A 37 -5.67 -14.30 5.32
C CYS A 37 -5.07 -13.15 6.14
N SER A 38 -3.84 -12.75 5.81
CA SER A 38 -3.18 -11.58 6.38
C SER A 38 -2.63 -10.73 5.26
N THR A 39 -3.29 -9.59 5.01
CA THR A 39 -2.83 -8.55 4.08
C THR A 39 -1.72 -7.73 4.75
N TRP A 40 -0.52 -7.73 4.15
CA TRP A 40 0.52 -6.77 4.52
C TRP A 40 0.30 -5.48 3.71
N ALA A 41 0.42 -4.32 4.34
CA ALA A 41 0.43 -3.06 3.59
C ALA A 41 1.80 -2.91 2.90
N GLU A 42 1.83 -2.80 1.57
CA GLU A 42 3.09 -2.47 0.89
C GLU A 42 3.53 -1.05 1.30
N MET A 43 4.73 -0.97 1.88
CA MET A 43 5.34 0.28 2.30
C MET A 43 6.44 0.67 1.31
N GLY A 44 6.31 1.86 0.74
CA GLY A 44 7.35 2.50 -0.08
C GLY A 44 7.93 3.73 0.60
N THR A 45 9.11 4.16 0.19
CA THR A 45 9.71 5.43 0.63
C THR A 45 10.34 6.11 -0.59
N HIS A 46 10.02 7.38 -0.78
CA HIS A 46 10.56 8.20 -1.85
C HIS A 46 11.16 9.48 -1.26
N THR A 47 12.43 9.75 -1.56
CA THR A 47 13.13 10.97 -1.13
C THR A 47 13.13 11.97 -2.28
N PHE A 48 12.45 13.09 -2.09
CA PHE A 48 12.41 14.19 -3.04
C PHE A 48 13.20 15.39 -2.48
N GLU A 49 14.36 15.67 -3.09
CA GLU A 49 15.26 16.75 -2.66
C GLU A 49 15.06 18.01 -3.51
N ILE A 50 14.82 19.16 -2.87
CA ILE A 50 14.73 20.47 -3.52
C ILE A 50 16.04 21.23 -3.30
N VAL A 51 17.01 21.03 -4.20
CA VAL A 51 18.25 21.81 -4.20
C VAL A 51 17.95 23.26 -4.57
N GLY A 52 18.52 24.22 -3.83
CA GLY A 52 18.39 25.65 -4.13
C GLY A 52 17.00 26.23 -3.93
N TYR A 53 16.21 25.75 -2.96
CA TYR A 53 14.84 26.20 -2.64
C TYR A 53 14.60 27.72 -2.76
N SER A 54 15.53 28.56 -2.30
CA SER A 54 15.40 30.04 -2.37
C SER A 54 15.34 30.61 -3.80
N LEU A 55 15.84 29.89 -4.81
CA LEU A 55 15.74 30.26 -6.23
C LEU A 55 14.38 29.89 -6.83
N ASN A 56 13.70 28.92 -6.23
CA ASN A 56 12.36 28.44 -6.64
C ASN A 56 11.23 29.20 -5.90
N LYS A 57 11.59 30.04 -4.92
CA LYS A 57 10.69 30.98 -4.26
C LYS A 57 10.34 32.14 -5.21
N GLY A 58 9.07 32.49 -5.32
CA GLY A 58 8.58 33.51 -6.28
C GLY A 58 8.19 32.96 -7.65
N MET A 59 8.10 31.63 -7.82
CA MET A 59 7.50 31.02 -9.02
C MET A 59 6.00 31.35 -9.15
N GLY A 60 5.33 31.69 -8.06
CA GLY A 60 3.92 32.08 -8.04
C GLY A 60 2.97 30.98 -7.57
N ILE A 61 1.79 31.39 -7.11
CA ILE A 61 0.77 30.52 -6.52
C ILE A 61 0.32 29.48 -7.54
N GLY A 62 0.26 28.21 -7.13
CA GLY A 62 -0.17 27.09 -7.97
C GLY A 62 0.91 26.51 -8.89
N ASN A 63 2.07 27.17 -9.03
CA ASN A 63 3.22 26.60 -9.72
C ASN A 63 3.99 25.63 -8.80
N PHE A 64 4.47 24.53 -9.37
CA PHE A 64 5.09 23.44 -8.62
C PHE A 64 6.36 22.88 -9.25
N ILE A 65 7.15 22.20 -8.42
CA ILE A 65 8.20 21.26 -8.82
C ILE A 65 7.66 19.85 -8.58
N GLU A 66 7.78 18.97 -9.57
CA GLU A 66 7.31 17.59 -9.51
C GLU A 66 8.48 16.63 -9.24
N SER A 67 8.24 15.57 -8.45
CA SER A 67 9.20 14.50 -8.22
C SER A 67 9.30 13.55 -9.43
N ALA A 68 10.25 12.61 -9.38
CA ALA A 68 10.12 11.42 -10.20
C ALA A 68 8.87 10.61 -9.81
N ILE A 69 8.32 9.84 -10.75
CA ILE A 69 7.26 8.86 -10.46
C ILE A 69 7.85 7.73 -9.62
N PHE A 70 7.12 7.32 -8.59
CA PHE A 70 7.45 6.15 -7.77
C PHE A 70 6.21 5.27 -7.55
N THR A 71 6.41 3.97 -7.36
CA THR A 71 5.33 3.00 -7.21
C THR A 71 5.23 2.51 -5.78
N VAL A 72 4.02 2.49 -5.21
CA VAL A 72 3.70 1.92 -3.89
C VAL A 72 2.38 1.18 -3.99
N ASP A 73 2.31 -0.06 -3.50
CA ASP A 73 1.13 -0.93 -3.59
C ASP A 73 0.54 -0.98 -5.01
N ARG A 74 1.42 -1.18 -6.00
CA ARG A 74 1.11 -1.23 -7.44
C ARG A 74 0.54 0.07 -8.05
N HIS A 75 0.42 1.15 -7.28
CA HIS A 75 -0.06 2.45 -7.73
C HIS A 75 1.09 3.42 -8.02
N SER A 76 0.93 4.27 -9.04
CA SER A 76 1.92 5.23 -9.50
C SER A 76 1.68 6.61 -8.90
N TRP A 77 2.70 7.19 -8.27
CA TRP A 77 2.60 8.43 -7.51
C TRP A 77 3.65 9.46 -7.89
N VAL A 78 3.32 10.74 -7.78
CA VAL A 78 4.27 11.86 -7.76
C VAL A 78 4.03 12.77 -6.57
N ILE A 79 5.08 13.43 -6.09
CA ILE A 79 4.99 14.54 -5.13
C ILE A 79 5.08 15.85 -5.91
N ARG A 80 4.13 16.75 -5.67
CA ARG A 80 4.18 18.15 -6.14
C ARG A 80 4.48 19.07 -4.97
N PHE A 81 5.55 19.85 -5.10
CA PHE A 81 5.95 20.87 -4.13
C PHE A 81 5.67 22.26 -4.69
N TYR A 82 4.92 23.08 -3.94
CA TYR A 82 4.50 24.43 -4.31
C TYR A 82 5.18 25.44 -3.37
N PRO A 83 6.27 26.12 -3.80
CA PRO A 83 7.02 27.03 -2.95
C PRO A 83 6.18 28.20 -2.41
N ASP A 84 5.24 28.69 -3.22
CA ASP A 84 4.39 29.86 -2.94
C ASP A 84 2.92 29.48 -2.67
N GLY A 85 2.67 28.24 -2.26
CA GLY A 85 1.34 27.72 -1.98
C GLY A 85 0.63 27.17 -3.22
N ALA A 86 -0.21 26.15 -3.02
CA ALA A 86 -0.97 25.53 -4.11
C ALA A 86 -2.17 26.39 -4.57
N THR A 87 -2.65 27.31 -3.72
CA THR A 87 -3.87 28.11 -3.92
C THR A 87 -3.78 29.49 -3.27
N GLU A 88 -4.65 30.42 -3.67
CA GLU A 88 -4.78 31.80 -3.14
C GLU A 88 -5.02 31.86 -1.61
N GLY A 89 -5.50 30.75 -1.01
CA GLY A 89 -5.65 30.56 0.43
C GLY A 89 -4.42 29.97 1.15
N THR A 90 -3.50 29.34 0.42
CA THR A 90 -2.25 28.77 0.96
C THR A 90 -1.00 29.62 0.65
N ARG A 91 -1.15 30.80 0.01
CA ARG A 91 -0.07 31.66 -0.49
C ARG A 91 1.07 32.00 0.49
N MET A 92 0.80 31.95 1.80
CA MET A 92 1.77 32.26 2.85
C MET A 92 2.62 31.05 3.28
N PHE A 93 2.33 29.86 2.74
CA PHE A 93 2.93 28.59 3.13
C PHE A 93 3.42 27.83 1.90
N ALA A 94 4.58 27.17 2.00
CA ALA A 94 4.91 26.13 1.04
C ALA A 94 3.92 24.97 1.21
N SER A 95 3.43 24.42 0.10
CA SER A 95 2.46 23.30 0.11
C SER A 95 3.04 22.06 -0.56
N VAL A 96 2.60 20.88 -0.13
CA VAL A 96 2.95 19.59 -0.73
C VAL A 96 1.65 18.86 -1.07
N ALA A 97 1.59 18.24 -2.24
CA ALA A 97 0.53 17.32 -2.62
C ALA A 97 1.14 15.99 -3.06
N LEU A 98 0.54 14.88 -2.62
CA LEU A 98 0.76 13.55 -3.18
C LEU A 98 -0.31 13.32 -4.25
N VAL A 99 0.09 13.00 -5.47
CA VAL A 99 -0.81 12.85 -6.63
C VAL A 99 -0.74 11.43 -7.16
N LEU A 100 -1.90 10.78 -7.23
CA LEU A 100 -2.08 9.50 -7.90
C LEU A 100 -2.10 9.73 -9.42
N MET A 101 -1.29 8.96 -10.15
CA MET A 101 -1.14 9.09 -11.61
C MET A 101 -1.95 8.04 -12.39
N ASP A 102 -2.50 7.03 -11.72
CA ASP A 102 -3.27 5.96 -12.36
C ASP A 102 -4.70 6.44 -12.68
N GLU A 103 -5.07 6.45 -13.96
CA GLU A 103 -6.39 6.92 -14.41
C GLU A 103 -7.53 6.03 -13.87
N GLY A 104 -8.46 6.65 -13.13
CA GLY A 104 -9.65 5.97 -12.62
C GLY A 104 -9.43 5.04 -11.42
N ALA A 105 -8.23 4.99 -10.85
CA ALA A 105 -7.97 4.29 -9.60
C ALA A 105 -8.48 5.11 -8.39
N GLU A 106 -9.12 4.44 -7.43
CA GLU A 106 -9.47 5.02 -6.12
C GLU A 106 -8.57 4.42 -5.04
N VAL A 107 -7.86 5.30 -4.33
CA VAL A 107 -6.98 4.96 -3.21
C VAL A 107 -7.42 5.75 -1.98
N ARG A 108 -7.33 5.13 -0.80
CA ARG A 108 -7.79 5.73 0.46
C ARG A 108 -6.59 5.96 1.37
N ALA A 109 -6.32 7.21 1.70
CA ALA A 109 -5.41 7.55 2.78
C ALA A 109 -6.04 7.21 4.14
N SER A 110 -5.22 6.80 5.10
CA SER A 110 -5.59 6.40 6.47
C SER A 110 -4.91 7.26 7.51
#